data_AF-A0A6A6GGY8-F1
#
_entry.id   AF-A0A6A6GGY8-F1
#
_cell.length_a   1.000
_cell.length_b   1.000
_cell.length_c   1.000
_cell.angle_alpha   90.00
_cell.angle_beta   90.00
_cell.angle_gamma   90.00
#
_symmetry.space_group_name_H-M   'P 1'
#
loop_
_entity.id
_entity.type
_entity.pdbx_description
1 polymer ?
#
loop_
_entity_poly.entity_id
_entity_poly.type
_entity_poly.pdbx_seq_one_letter_code
_entity_poly.pdbx_strand_id
1 'polypeptide(L)'
;MIGANIYDRVPSKFCSSEWNVADWTVGRNLSTQALLDIWTEIPGLSASTYEAMACRDGEALADIFATAVRIQTHLEYWLERYRETCGPRRAVPSWSPLHWQGELGWQTVLVFNETEDAGDCLSYCTASNLVLRAALAVVQVLGTKLKLDNDWTAEHLRDRIHRNAIDVCRCIEYMIADERRGAGVFHLMMPTTGAWQVLRKDTPEGVWLREAMRDIHGDVIDGGRSMQGILSNLYESDTWL
;
A
#
# COMPACT_ATOMS: atom_id res chain seq x y z
N MET A 1 29.02 18.47 13.48
CA MET A 1 29.52 17.10 13.23
C MET A 1 28.59 16.12 13.96
N ILE A 2 27.35 15.97 13.48
CA ILE A 2 26.39 14.90 13.81
C ILE A 2 25.50 14.82 12.57
N GLY A 3 25.30 13.62 12.04
CA GLY A 3 24.48 13.37 10.85
C GLY A 3 25.06 12.28 9.96
N ALA A 4 25.46 11.15 10.55
CA ALA A 4 25.57 9.93 9.75
C ALA A 4 24.13 9.62 9.30
N ASN A 5 23.91 9.64 7.99
CA ASN A 5 22.64 9.26 7.38
C ASN A 5 22.31 7.84 7.83
N ILE A 6 21.29 7.68 8.67
CA ILE A 6 20.76 6.36 9.06
C ILE A 6 20.20 5.61 7.82
N TYR A 7 20.10 6.29 6.69
CA TYR A 7 19.81 5.75 5.36
C TYR A 7 21.07 5.48 4.52
N ASP A 8 22.22 5.18 5.13
CA ASP A 8 23.33 4.57 4.39
C ASP A 8 22.77 3.36 3.63
N ARG A 9 22.73 3.52 2.30
CA ARG A 9 22.01 2.70 1.33
C ARG A 9 22.08 1.23 1.72
N VAL A 10 20.98 0.70 2.27
CA VAL A 10 20.80 -0.76 2.31
C VAL A 10 20.96 -1.20 0.85
N PRO A 11 21.98 -2.02 0.52
CA PRO A 11 22.18 -2.46 -0.86
C PRO A 11 20.87 -3.09 -1.32
N SER A 12 20.34 -2.65 -2.46
CA SER A 12 19.17 -3.30 -3.07
C SER A 12 19.48 -4.79 -3.17
N LYS A 13 18.77 -5.61 -2.38
CA LYS A 13 18.97 -7.07 -2.40
C LYS A 13 18.69 -7.61 -3.81
N PHE A 14 17.86 -6.93 -4.59
CA PHE A 14 17.49 -7.28 -5.96
C PHE A 14 18.60 -7.07 -7.00
N CYS A 15 19.74 -6.48 -6.63
CA CYS A 15 20.94 -6.46 -7.47
C CYS A 15 21.79 -7.74 -7.34
N SER A 16 21.47 -8.67 -6.43
CA SER A 16 22.18 -9.94 -6.34
C SER A 16 21.63 -10.94 -7.38
N SER A 17 22.53 -11.72 -7.98
CA SER A 17 22.19 -12.81 -8.90
C SER A 17 21.28 -13.87 -8.27
N GLU A 18 21.12 -13.86 -6.95
CA GLU A 18 20.32 -14.79 -6.18
C GLU A 18 18.80 -14.56 -6.36
N TRP A 19 18.37 -13.32 -6.66
CA TRP A 19 16.95 -13.02 -6.92
C TRP A 19 16.40 -13.62 -8.22
N ASN A 20 17.27 -13.81 -9.22
CA ASN A 20 16.91 -14.48 -10.47
C ASN A 20 16.89 -16.01 -10.35
N VAL A 21 17.37 -16.55 -9.22
CA VAL A 21 17.61 -18.00 -9.00
C VAL A 21 16.77 -18.55 -7.84
N ALA A 22 16.34 -17.71 -6.90
CA ALA A 22 15.51 -18.13 -5.78
C ALA A 22 14.14 -18.61 -6.29
N ASP A 23 13.84 -19.89 -6.09
CA ASP A 23 12.53 -20.46 -6.38
C ASP A 23 11.58 -20.14 -5.23
N TRP A 24 11.22 -18.87 -5.08
CA TRP A 24 10.30 -18.38 -4.05
C TRP A 24 8.86 -18.87 -4.24
N THR A 25 8.63 -19.71 -5.25
CA THR A 25 7.40 -20.49 -5.47
C THR A 25 7.28 -21.68 -4.50
N VAL A 26 8.34 -22.05 -3.78
CA VAL A 26 8.35 -23.20 -2.87
C VAL A 26 7.79 -22.80 -1.48
N GLY A 27 6.49 -22.50 -1.46
CA GLY A 27 5.70 -22.37 -0.23
C GLY A 27 5.50 -20.94 0.28
N ARG A 28 4.40 -20.78 1.03
CA ARG A 28 3.83 -19.50 1.51
C ARG A 28 4.84 -18.60 2.23
N ASN A 29 5.69 -19.18 3.09
CA ASN A 29 6.71 -18.43 3.84
C ASN A 29 7.73 -17.71 2.94
N LEU A 30 8.08 -18.29 1.78
CA LEU A 30 9.00 -17.66 0.84
C LEU A 30 8.33 -16.54 0.04
N SER A 31 7.03 -16.68 -0.26
CA SER A 31 6.26 -15.63 -0.91
C SER A 31 6.09 -14.40 0.00
N THR A 32 5.72 -14.59 1.27
CA THR A 32 5.65 -13.49 2.24
C THR A 32 7.03 -12.85 2.44
N GLN A 33 8.11 -13.63 2.51
CA GLN A 33 9.48 -13.10 2.62
C GLN A 33 9.86 -12.26 1.40
N ALA A 34 9.50 -12.68 0.18
CA ALA A 34 9.75 -11.91 -1.03
C ALA A 34 9.02 -10.56 -1.00
N LEU A 35 7.77 -10.53 -0.53
CA LEU A 35 7.02 -9.28 -0.35
C LEU A 35 7.69 -8.37 0.70
N LEU A 36 8.15 -8.94 1.83
CA LEU A 36 8.88 -8.20 2.85
C LEU A 36 10.21 -7.62 2.33
N ASP A 37 10.92 -8.35 1.47
CA ASP A 37 12.13 -7.84 0.86
C ASP A 37 11.84 -6.69 -0.11
N ILE A 38 10.74 -6.76 -0.89
CA ILE A 38 10.27 -5.61 -1.70
C ILE A 38 9.99 -4.41 -0.78
N TRP A 39 9.34 -4.63 0.37
CA TRP A 39 9.05 -3.59 1.36
C TRP A 39 10.29 -2.84 1.84
N THR A 40 11.45 -3.49 1.91
CA THR A 40 12.69 -2.83 2.34
C THR A 40 13.17 -1.73 1.40
N GLU A 41 12.74 -1.73 0.14
CA GLU A 41 13.15 -0.71 -0.85
C GLU A 41 12.25 0.55 -0.83
N ILE A 42 11.03 0.45 -0.32
CA ILE A 42 10.01 1.49 -0.39
C ILE A 42 10.34 2.73 0.48
N PRO A 43 10.86 2.61 1.72
CA PRO A 43 11.26 3.78 2.51
C PRO A 43 12.31 4.64 1.79
N GLY A 44 13.31 4.00 1.16
CA GLY A 44 14.35 4.70 0.39
C GLY A 44 13.81 5.39 -0.85
N LEU A 45 12.83 4.77 -1.54
CA LEU A 45 12.12 5.39 -2.65
C LEU A 45 11.35 6.64 -2.19
N SER A 46 10.64 6.55 -1.07
CA SER A 46 9.81 7.65 -0.55
C SER A 46 10.66 8.84 -0.12
N ALA A 47 11.75 8.61 0.61
CA ALA A 47 12.69 9.65 1.02
C ALA A 47 13.36 10.33 -0.18
N SER A 48 13.88 9.54 -1.13
CA SER A 48 14.48 10.04 -2.37
C SER A 48 13.48 10.88 -3.18
N THR A 49 12.21 10.46 -3.25
CA THR A 49 11.16 11.20 -3.94
C THR A 49 10.95 12.57 -3.32
N TYR A 50 10.84 12.66 -1.99
CA TYR A 50 10.67 13.92 -1.30
C TYR A 50 11.85 14.89 -1.55
N GLU A 51 13.08 14.39 -1.43
CA GLU A 51 14.30 15.20 -1.65
C GLU A 51 14.41 15.68 -3.10
N ALA A 52 14.20 14.80 -4.07
CA ALA A 52 14.28 15.14 -5.49
C ALA A 52 13.18 16.13 -5.92
N MET A 53 11.97 16.00 -5.36
CA MET A 53 10.86 16.93 -5.58
C MET A 53 11.15 18.31 -4.99
N ALA A 54 11.73 18.37 -3.78
CA ALA A 54 12.12 19.63 -3.15
C ALA A 54 13.20 20.38 -3.96
N CYS A 55 14.16 19.64 -4.53
CA CYS A 55 15.25 20.20 -5.34
C CYS A 55 14.90 20.37 -6.83
N ARG A 56 13.76 19.84 -7.28
CA ARG A 56 13.36 19.75 -8.71
C ARG A 56 14.45 19.14 -9.60
N ASP A 57 15.15 18.15 -9.05
CA ASP A 57 16.24 17.47 -9.74
C ASP A 57 15.66 16.49 -10.77
N GLY A 58 15.71 16.85 -12.05
CA GLY A 58 15.13 16.06 -13.12
C GLY A 58 15.81 14.72 -13.36
N GLU A 59 17.11 14.60 -13.08
CA GLU A 59 17.86 13.35 -13.23
C GLU A 59 17.51 12.39 -12.10
N ALA A 60 17.54 12.88 -10.86
CA ALA A 60 17.12 12.11 -9.70
C ALA A 60 15.66 11.64 -9.82
N LEU A 61 14.76 12.51 -10.28
CA LEU A 61 13.35 12.15 -10.52
C LEU A 61 13.20 11.07 -11.60
N ALA A 62 14.01 11.09 -12.66
CA ALA A 62 13.99 10.04 -13.68
C ALA A 62 14.45 8.67 -13.10
N ASP A 63 15.48 8.67 -12.26
CA ASP A 63 15.96 7.46 -11.57
C ASP A 63 14.93 6.91 -10.57
N ILE A 64 14.25 7.80 -9.85
CA ILE A 64 13.14 7.45 -8.95
C ILE A 64 12.01 6.79 -9.74
N PHE A 65 11.63 7.35 -10.90
CA PHE A 65 10.60 6.76 -11.74
C PHE A 65 11.00 5.38 -12.25
N ALA A 66 12.24 5.21 -12.74
CA ALA A 66 12.75 3.90 -13.16
C ALA A 66 12.75 2.88 -12.01
N THR A 67 13.10 3.33 -10.79
CA THR A 67 13.07 2.50 -9.58
C THR A 67 11.64 2.09 -9.22
N ALA A 68 10.69 3.04 -9.29
CA ALA A 68 9.28 2.77 -9.02
C ALA A 68 8.69 1.76 -10.02
N VAL A 69 9.01 1.91 -11.32
CA VAL A 69 8.63 0.94 -12.36
C VAL A 69 9.16 -0.45 -12.03
N ARG A 70 10.47 -0.57 -11.72
CA ARG A 70 11.08 -1.86 -11.37
C ARG A 70 10.41 -2.53 -10.17
N ILE A 71 10.21 -1.78 -9.08
CA ILE A 71 9.58 -2.31 -7.86
C ILE A 71 8.14 -2.75 -8.15
N GLN A 72 7.37 -1.95 -8.90
CA GLN A 72 6.00 -2.31 -9.26
C GLN A 72 5.94 -3.56 -10.14
N THR A 73 6.86 -3.73 -11.09
CA THR A 73 6.96 -4.97 -11.88
C THR A 73 7.22 -6.19 -10.99
N HIS A 74 8.10 -6.07 -9.98
CA HIS A 74 8.35 -7.15 -9.02
C HIS A 74 7.11 -7.46 -8.17
N LEU A 75 6.38 -6.43 -7.73
CA LEU A 75 5.10 -6.61 -7.03
C LEU A 75 4.09 -7.35 -7.90
N GLU A 76 3.94 -6.97 -9.17
CA GLU A 76 2.99 -7.62 -10.09
C GLU A 76 3.35 -9.07 -10.37
N TYR A 77 4.63 -9.35 -10.58
CA TYR A 77 5.11 -10.72 -10.72
C TYR A 77 4.88 -11.55 -9.45
N TRP A 78 5.11 -10.95 -8.27
CA TRP A 78 4.76 -11.58 -6.99
C TRP A 78 3.27 -11.90 -6.91
N LEU A 79 2.38 -10.97 -7.28
CA LEU A 79 0.93 -11.17 -7.21
C LEU A 79 0.46 -12.29 -8.15
N GLU A 80 1.02 -12.37 -9.36
CA GLU A 80 0.72 -13.43 -10.33
C GLU A 80 1.04 -14.80 -9.73
N ARG A 81 2.26 -14.97 -9.20
CA ARG A 81 2.70 -16.22 -8.57
C ARG A 81 1.99 -16.57 -7.27
N TYR A 82 1.71 -15.55 -6.45
CA TYR A 82 0.98 -15.72 -5.21
C TYR A 82 -0.42 -16.31 -5.47
N ARG A 83 -1.11 -15.83 -6.52
CA ARG A 83 -2.43 -16.37 -6.95
C ARG A 83 -2.36 -17.82 -7.42
N GLU A 84 -1.26 -18.23 -8.05
CA GLU A 84 -1.05 -19.63 -8.43
C GLU A 84 -0.91 -20.55 -7.21
N THR A 85 -0.34 -20.03 -6.11
CA THR A 85 0.06 -20.83 -4.94
C THR A 85 -0.99 -20.87 -3.83
N CYS A 86 -1.58 -19.73 -3.47
CA CYS A 86 -2.56 -19.62 -2.37
C CYS A 86 -4.02 -19.78 -2.82
N GLY A 87 -4.25 -19.92 -4.13
CA GLY A 87 -5.58 -20.03 -4.71
C GLY A 87 -6.28 -18.67 -4.91
N PRO A 88 -7.47 -18.68 -5.55
CA PRO A 88 -8.11 -17.44 -5.96
C PRO A 88 -8.74 -16.72 -4.75
N ARG A 89 -8.37 -15.45 -4.57
CA ARG A 89 -9.18 -14.46 -3.84
C ARG A 89 -10.58 -14.44 -4.44
N ARG A 90 -11.61 -14.71 -3.62
CA ARG A 90 -13.00 -14.73 -4.10
C ARG A 90 -13.68 -13.41 -3.74
N ALA A 91 -14.10 -12.67 -4.75
CA ALA A 91 -15.02 -11.56 -4.55
C ALA A 91 -16.43 -12.12 -4.36
N VAL A 92 -16.97 -12.05 -3.14
CA VAL A 92 -18.35 -12.45 -2.84
C VAL A 92 -19.20 -11.21 -2.62
N PRO A 93 -20.49 -11.19 -2.99
CA PRO A 93 -21.35 -10.03 -2.72
C PRO A 93 -21.34 -9.66 -1.23
N SER A 94 -21.10 -8.38 -0.93
CA SER A 94 -21.26 -7.86 0.43
C SER A 94 -22.72 -7.47 0.62
N TRP A 95 -23.45 -8.22 1.44
CA TRP A 95 -24.85 -7.90 1.76
C TRP A 95 -24.98 -6.97 2.97
N SER A 96 -23.87 -6.74 3.69
CA SER A 96 -23.81 -5.86 4.85
C SER A 96 -22.35 -5.58 5.19
N PRO A 97 -21.72 -4.57 4.56
CA PRO A 97 -20.42 -4.13 5.01
C PRO A 97 -20.48 -3.75 6.49
N LEU A 98 -19.48 -4.17 7.26
CA LEU A 98 -19.40 -3.77 8.66
C LEU A 98 -19.50 -2.24 8.76
N HIS A 99 -20.38 -1.74 9.64
CA HIS A 99 -20.57 -0.29 9.89
C HIS A 99 -21.18 0.56 8.77
N TRP A 100 -21.80 -0.02 7.73
CA TRP A 100 -22.48 0.77 6.69
C TRP A 100 -23.91 0.29 6.41
N GLN A 101 -24.85 1.25 6.39
CA GLN A 101 -26.27 0.99 6.06
C GLN A 101 -26.64 1.43 4.63
N GLY A 102 -25.69 1.95 3.85
CA GLY A 102 -25.90 2.35 2.45
C GLY A 102 -25.23 1.40 1.44
N GLU A 103 -25.16 1.82 0.18
CA GLU A 103 -24.34 1.15 -0.84
C GLU A 103 -22.88 1.65 -0.70
N LEU A 104 -21.91 0.73 -0.62
CA LEU A 104 -20.51 1.05 -0.90
C LEU A 104 -20.29 0.88 -2.40
N GLY A 105 -19.41 1.69 -3.00
CA GLY A 105 -19.04 1.55 -4.41
C GLY A 105 -18.27 0.27 -4.72
N TRP A 106 -17.88 -0.52 -3.71
CA TRP A 106 -17.61 -1.93 -3.88
C TRP A 106 -18.81 -2.78 -3.43
N GLN A 107 -19.36 -3.56 -4.36
CA GLN A 107 -20.48 -4.47 -4.08
C GLN A 107 -20.04 -5.83 -3.52
N THR A 108 -18.74 -6.02 -3.27
CA THR A 108 -18.18 -7.34 -2.97
C THR A 108 -17.12 -7.29 -1.86
N VAL A 109 -17.14 -8.23 -0.92
CA VAL A 109 -16.03 -8.47 0.04
C VAL A 109 -15.03 -9.45 -0.57
N LEU A 110 -13.80 -9.43 -0.08
CA LEU A 110 -12.80 -10.42 -0.42
C LEU A 110 -12.82 -11.53 0.61
N VAL A 111 -13.04 -12.76 0.15
CA VAL A 111 -12.91 -13.96 0.97
C VAL A 111 -11.61 -14.62 0.62
N PHE A 112 -10.84 -14.88 1.67
CA PHE A 112 -9.58 -15.57 1.63
C PHE A 112 -9.74 -16.98 2.20
N ASN A 113 -8.83 -17.89 1.85
CA ASN A 113 -8.84 -19.23 2.43
C ASN A 113 -8.34 -19.19 3.88
N GLU A 114 -7.39 -18.29 4.15
CA GLU A 114 -6.75 -18.10 5.46
C GLU A 114 -6.53 -16.60 5.73
N THR A 115 -6.49 -16.20 7.00
CA THR A 115 -6.39 -14.78 7.41
C THR A 115 -5.06 -14.16 6.99
N GLU A 116 -3.96 -14.92 6.98
CA GLU A 116 -2.66 -14.40 6.55
C GLU A 116 -2.64 -14.07 5.06
N ASP A 117 -3.54 -14.66 4.25
CA ASP A 117 -3.68 -14.28 2.84
C ASP A 117 -4.28 -12.88 2.67
N ALA A 118 -5.17 -12.49 3.59
CA ALA A 118 -5.67 -11.13 3.66
C ALA A 118 -4.54 -10.16 4.05
N GLY A 119 -3.67 -10.56 4.97
CA GLY A 119 -2.48 -9.81 5.37
C GLY A 119 -1.46 -9.62 4.24
N ASP A 120 -1.18 -10.67 3.47
CA ASP A 120 -0.30 -10.60 2.29
C ASP A 120 -0.92 -9.71 1.20
N CYS A 121 -2.22 -9.86 0.92
CA CYS A 121 -2.93 -9.00 -0.04
C CYS A 121 -2.93 -7.54 0.40
N LEU A 122 -3.19 -7.27 1.69
CA LEU A 122 -3.16 -5.93 2.27
C LEU A 122 -1.75 -5.32 2.13
N SER A 123 -0.71 -6.11 2.42
CA SER A 123 0.69 -5.71 2.30
C SER A 123 1.06 -5.38 0.85
N TYR A 124 0.63 -6.19 -0.11
CA TYR A 124 0.81 -5.93 -1.54
C TYR A 124 0.13 -4.63 -1.99
N CYS A 125 -1.15 -4.46 -1.69
CA CYS A 125 -1.90 -3.27 -2.12
C CYS A 125 -1.30 -1.99 -1.53
N THR A 126 -0.84 -2.08 -0.28
CA THR A 126 -0.21 -0.95 0.41
C THR A 126 1.16 -0.60 -0.18
N ALA A 127 2.01 -1.61 -0.42
CA ALA A 127 3.29 -1.44 -1.09
C ALA A 127 3.11 -0.82 -2.48
N SER A 128 2.21 -1.37 -3.28
CA SER A 128 1.90 -0.88 -4.62
C SER A 128 1.40 0.56 -4.60
N ASN A 129 0.54 0.93 -3.64
CA ASN A 129 0.10 2.32 -3.49
C ASN A 129 1.25 3.29 -3.23
N LEU A 130 2.19 2.95 -2.34
CA LEU A 130 3.34 3.82 -2.05
C LEU A 130 4.22 4.01 -3.30
N VAL A 131 4.49 2.92 -4.03
CA VAL A 131 5.32 2.92 -5.25
C VAL A 131 4.64 3.71 -6.37
N LEU A 132 3.35 3.46 -6.62
CA LEU A 132 2.59 4.16 -7.65
C LEU A 132 2.43 5.65 -7.36
N ARG A 133 2.33 6.05 -6.07
CA ARG A 133 2.32 7.47 -5.69
C ARG A 133 3.66 8.15 -5.95
N ALA A 134 4.78 7.49 -5.65
CA ALA A 134 6.09 8.00 -6.01
C ALA A 134 6.20 8.20 -7.53
N ALA A 135 5.75 7.22 -8.33
CA ALA A 135 5.71 7.34 -9.78
C ALA A 135 4.80 8.49 -10.25
N LEU A 136 3.60 8.63 -9.66
CA LEU A 136 2.64 9.69 -10.00
C LEU A 136 3.23 11.08 -9.72
N ALA A 137 3.88 11.27 -8.57
CA ALA A 137 4.53 12.53 -8.20
C ALA A 137 5.58 12.92 -9.26
N VAL A 138 6.41 11.96 -9.70
CA VAL A 138 7.37 12.20 -10.79
C VAL A 138 6.67 12.54 -12.11
N VAL A 139 5.65 11.78 -12.51
CA VAL A 139 4.91 12.02 -13.76
C VAL A 139 4.24 13.39 -13.78
N GLN A 140 3.76 13.87 -12.63
CA GLN A 140 3.17 15.22 -12.54
C GLN A 140 4.20 16.33 -12.77
N VAL A 141 5.48 16.09 -12.45
CA VAL A 141 6.56 17.07 -12.63
C VAL A 141 7.25 16.95 -13.99
N LEU A 142 7.53 15.71 -14.43
CA LEU A 142 8.33 15.42 -15.61
C LEU A 142 7.52 14.91 -16.80
N GLY A 143 6.20 14.75 -16.69
CA GLY A 143 5.39 13.94 -17.62
C GLY A 143 5.57 14.22 -19.12
N THR A 144 5.85 15.46 -19.54
CA THR A 144 6.11 15.79 -20.95
C THR A 144 7.53 15.44 -21.43
N LYS A 145 8.46 15.22 -20.49
CA LYS A 145 9.87 14.86 -20.76
C LYS A 145 10.11 13.36 -20.68
N LEU A 146 9.26 12.63 -19.96
CA LEU A 146 9.31 11.17 -19.90
C LEU A 146 8.64 10.57 -21.13
N LYS A 147 9.29 9.62 -21.79
CA LYS A 147 8.64 8.77 -22.79
C LYS A 147 7.84 7.71 -22.05
N LEU A 148 6.60 8.05 -21.70
CA LEU A 148 5.72 7.17 -20.93
C LEU A 148 4.98 6.21 -21.87
N ASP A 149 4.93 4.95 -21.46
CA ASP A 149 3.96 4.00 -22.01
C ASP A 149 2.56 4.33 -21.47
N ASN A 150 1.51 3.86 -22.16
CA ASN A 150 0.12 4.18 -21.84
C ASN A 150 -0.25 3.85 -20.36
N ASP A 151 0.33 2.78 -19.81
CA ASP A 151 0.05 2.30 -18.45
C ASP A 151 0.68 3.13 -17.33
N TRP A 152 1.57 4.07 -17.68
CA TRP A 152 2.31 4.93 -16.75
C TRP A 152 1.93 6.41 -16.83
N THR A 153 0.79 6.70 -17.46
CA THR A 153 0.21 8.05 -17.47
C THR A 153 -0.41 8.40 -16.11
N ALA A 154 -0.52 9.70 -15.80
CA ALA A 154 -1.06 10.16 -14.52
C ALA A 154 -2.49 9.65 -14.24
N GLU A 155 -3.33 9.51 -15.27
CA GLU A 155 -4.68 8.97 -15.16
C GLU A 155 -4.66 7.48 -14.78
N HIS A 156 -3.92 6.66 -15.52
CA HIS A 156 -3.80 5.23 -15.24
C HIS A 156 -3.19 4.94 -13.87
N LEU A 157 -2.20 5.75 -13.44
CA LEU A 157 -1.64 5.65 -12.09
C LEU A 157 -2.67 5.97 -11.01
N ARG A 158 -3.47 7.03 -11.16
CA ARG A 158 -4.54 7.37 -10.22
C ARG A 158 -5.58 6.25 -10.12
N ASP A 159 -5.98 5.67 -11.25
CA ASP A 159 -6.93 4.56 -11.27
C ASP A 159 -6.40 3.33 -10.55
N ARG A 160 -5.13 2.98 -10.76
CA ARG A 160 -4.47 1.87 -10.05
C ARG A 160 -4.39 2.13 -8.55
N ILE A 161 -3.99 3.34 -8.15
CA ILE A 161 -3.92 3.75 -6.74
C ILE A 161 -5.32 3.68 -6.09
N HIS A 162 -6.34 4.16 -6.78
CA HIS A 162 -7.73 4.09 -6.31
C HIS A 162 -8.21 2.65 -6.14
N ARG A 163 -8.00 1.79 -7.14
CA ARG A 163 -8.36 0.36 -7.06
C ARG A 163 -7.67 -0.35 -5.90
N ASN A 164 -6.38 -0.09 -5.69
CA ASN A 164 -5.63 -0.63 -4.55
C ASN A 164 -6.18 -0.13 -3.21
N ALA A 165 -6.60 1.14 -3.10
CA ALA A 165 -7.21 1.68 -1.89
C ALA A 165 -8.57 1.00 -1.58
N ILE A 166 -9.37 0.71 -2.60
CA ILE A 166 -10.60 -0.09 -2.46
C ILE A 166 -10.26 -1.51 -1.99
N ASP A 167 -9.27 -2.15 -2.59
CA ASP A 167 -8.86 -3.50 -2.19
C ASP A 167 -8.31 -3.55 -0.76
N VAL A 168 -7.58 -2.52 -0.31
CA VAL A 168 -7.21 -2.34 1.09
C VAL A 168 -8.45 -2.34 1.99
N CYS A 169 -9.47 -1.54 1.65
CA CYS A 169 -10.71 -1.49 2.43
C CYS A 169 -11.38 -2.86 2.53
N ARG A 170 -11.44 -3.61 1.42
CA ARG A 170 -12.06 -4.93 1.39
C ARG A 170 -11.25 -5.98 2.18
N CYS A 171 -9.93 -5.89 2.18
CA CYS A 171 -9.08 -6.73 3.03
C CYS A 171 -9.32 -6.43 4.52
N ILE A 172 -9.38 -5.15 4.88
CA ILE A 172 -9.67 -4.72 6.26
C ILE A 172 -11.06 -5.19 6.70
N GLU A 173 -12.07 -5.08 5.84
CA GLU A 173 -13.42 -5.58 6.13
C GLU A 173 -13.41 -7.07 6.46
N TYR A 174 -12.68 -7.87 5.67
CA TYR A 174 -12.49 -9.30 5.95
C TYR A 174 -11.77 -9.53 7.28
N MET A 175 -10.64 -8.86 7.51
CA MET A 175 -9.84 -9.05 8.72
C MET A 175 -10.59 -8.62 9.99
N ILE A 176 -11.34 -7.51 9.97
CA ILE A 176 -12.16 -7.10 11.11
C ILE A 176 -13.29 -8.12 11.38
N ALA A 177 -13.92 -8.65 10.32
CA ALA A 177 -14.99 -9.64 10.46
C ALA A 177 -14.50 -10.99 11.01
N ASP A 178 -13.30 -11.42 10.58
CA ASP A 178 -12.71 -12.72 10.87
C ASP A 178 -11.93 -12.72 12.21
N GLU A 179 -11.11 -11.69 12.49
CA GLU A 179 -10.17 -11.67 13.63
C GLU A 179 -10.77 -11.28 14.99
N ARG A 180 -12.08 -11.01 15.09
CA ARG A 180 -12.82 -10.66 16.34
C ARG A 180 -11.93 -10.17 17.50
N ARG A 181 -11.52 -8.90 17.45
CA ARG A 181 -10.97 -8.10 18.56
C ARG A 181 -9.96 -8.83 19.45
N GLY A 182 -8.68 -8.82 19.11
CA GLY A 182 -7.70 -9.27 20.10
C GLY A 182 -6.21 -9.09 19.79
N ALA A 183 -5.75 -9.28 18.56
CA ALA A 183 -4.32 -9.26 18.30
C ALA A 183 -4.01 -8.76 16.89
N GLY A 184 -3.39 -7.59 16.79
CA GLY A 184 -2.70 -7.18 15.56
C GLY A 184 -3.08 -5.82 15.00
N VAL A 185 -4.18 -5.20 15.41
CA VAL A 185 -4.79 -3.99 14.82
C VAL A 185 -3.82 -2.85 14.41
N PHE A 186 -2.67 -2.71 15.07
CA PHE A 186 -1.59 -1.78 14.69
C PHE A 186 -1.08 -1.97 13.24
N HIS A 187 -0.99 -3.20 12.73
CA HIS A 187 -0.52 -3.45 11.35
C HIS A 187 -1.49 -2.93 10.28
N LEU A 188 -2.75 -2.66 10.65
CA LEU A 188 -3.78 -2.08 9.78
C LEU A 188 -3.69 -0.55 9.68
N MET A 189 -2.96 0.11 10.58
CA MET A 189 -2.90 1.58 10.62
C MET A 189 -2.26 2.21 9.37
N MET A 190 -1.17 1.63 8.89
CA MET A 190 -0.46 2.18 7.74
C MET A 190 -1.25 1.94 6.42
N PRO A 191 -1.78 0.74 6.15
CA PRO A 191 -2.70 0.51 5.04
C PRO A 191 -3.93 1.42 5.04
N THR A 192 -4.63 1.54 6.19
CA THR A 192 -5.81 2.40 6.32
C THR A 192 -5.48 3.87 6.09
N THR A 193 -4.37 4.36 6.63
CA THR A 193 -3.92 5.74 6.41
C THR A 193 -3.61 6.01 4.93
N GLY A 194 -2.94 5.06 4.26
CA GLY A 194 -2.65 5.14 2.84
C GLY A 194 -3.93 5.17 1.98
N ALA A 195 -4.89 4.27 2.26
CA ALA A 195 -6.17 4.25 1.57
C ALA A 195 -6.98 5.54 1.84
N TRP A 196 -6.95 6.05 3.08
CA TRP A 196 -7.64 7.28 3.44
C TRP A 196 -7.15 8.44 2.59
N GLN A 197 -5.85 8.60 2.41
CA GLN A 197 -5.28 9.69 1.60
C GLN A 197 -5.69 9.66 0.13
N VAL A 198 -6.11 8.51 -0.39
CA VAL A 198 -6.51 8.32 -1.79
C VAL A 198 -8.02 8.48 -1.97
N LEU A 199 -8.80 7.95 -1.03
CA LEU A 199 -10.25 7.93 -1.13
C LEU A 199 -10.84 9.30 -0.81
N ARG A 200 -11.87 9.66 -1.57
CA ARG A 200 -12.65 10.86 -1.30
C ARG A 200 -13.39 10.73 0.03
N LYS A 201 -13.31 11.77 0.87
CA LYS A 201 -13.81 11.72 2.25
C LYS A 201 -15.34 11.74 2.36
N ASP A 202 -15.99 12.27 1.33
CA ASP A 202 -17.43 12.47 1.19
C ASP A 202 -18.14 11.29 0.52
N THR A 203 -17.39 10.31 0.00
CA THR A 203 -17.97 9.12 -0.61
C THR A 203 -18.25 8.04 0.44
N PRO A 204 -19.17 7.10 0.15
CA PRO A 204 -19.46 5.97 1.05
C PRO A 204 -18.20 5.24 1.54
N GLU A 205 -17.23 5.04 0.66
CA GLU A 205 -15.95 4.39 0.95
C GLU A 205 -15.12 5.18 1.95
N GLY A 206 -15.06 6.50 1.79
CA GLY A 206 -14.39 7.37 2.74
C GLY A 206 -15.07 7.32 4.10
N VAL A 207 -16.39 7.45 4.14
CA VAL A 207 -17.11 7.40 5.43
C VAL A 207 -16.92 6.04 6.10
N TRP A 208 -17.02 4.94 5.36
CA TRP A 208 -16.76 3.60 5.86
C TRP A 208 -15.34 3.46 6.43
N LEU A 209 -14.32 3.88 5.66
CA LEU A 209 -12.93 3.75 6.08
C LEU A 209 -12.65 4.58 7.34
N ARG A 210 -13.30 5.74 7.49
CA ARG A 210 -13.21 6.56 8.70
C ARG A 210 -13.73 5.83 9.93
N GLU A 211 -14.88 5.17 9.81
CA GLU A 211 -15.47 4.39 10.90
C GLU A 211 -14.60 3.16 11.21
N ALA A 212 -14.13 2.43 10.20
CA ALA A 212 -13.20 1.32 10.38
C ALA A 212 -11.89 1.75 11.06
N MET A 213 -11.32 2.89 10.66
CA MET A 213 -10.15 3.49 11.31
C MET A 213 -10.44 3.85 12.77
N ARG A 214 -11.63 4.37 13.09
CA ARG A 214 -12.00 4.68 14.48
C ARG A 214 -12.05 3.43 15.32
N ASP A 215 -12.58 2.33 14.80
CA ASP A 215 -12.68 1.07 15.53
C ASP A 215 -11.29 0.43 15.70
N ILE A 216 -10.48 0.43 14.64
CA ILE A 216 -9.06 0.03 14.68
C ILE A 216 -8.29 0.84 15.73
N HIS A 217 -8.47 2.16 15.77
CA HIS A 217 -7.77 3.02 16.73
C HIS A 217 -8.35 2.97 18.15
N GLY A 218 -9.66 2.74 18.29
CA GLY A 218 -10.34 2.58 19.58
C GLY A 218 -9.87 1.34 20.33
N ASP A 219 -9.72 0.22 19.61
CA ASP A 219 -9.17 -1.02 20.16
C ASP A 219 -7.70 -0.88 20.62
N VAL A 220 -6.92 0.03 20.02
CA VAL A 220 -5.54 0.33 20.47
C VAL A 220 -5.53 1.21 21.72
N ILE A 221 -6.51 2.09 21.91
CA ILE A 221 -6.59 3.01 23.06
C ILE A 221 -6.94 2.25 24.35
N ASP A 222 -7.82 1.25 24.30
CA ASP A 222 -8.16 0.40 25.46
C ASP A 222 -6.99 -0.51 25.91
N GLY A 223 -5.98 -0.72 25.04
CA GLY A 223 -4.75 -1.47 25.33
C GLY A 223 -3.53 -0.64 25.76
N GLY A 224 -3.54 0.70 25.60
CA GLY A 224 -2.44 1.55 26.06
C GLY A 224 -2.32 2.94 25.40
N ARG A 225 -2.58 3.99 26.20
CA ARG A 225 -2.20 5.43 26.05
C ARG A 225 -2.38 6.09 24.66
N SER A 226 -3.52 6.80 24.53
CA SER A 226 -3.77 8.09 23.84
C SER A 226 -2.91 8.46 22.60
N MET A 227 -3.39 8.06 21.42
CA MET A 227 -2.94 8.50 20.09
C MET A 227 -3.70 9.73 19.52
N GLN A 228 -4.42 10.49 20.35
CA GLN A 228 -5.18 11.67 19.90
C GLN A 228 -4.33 12.70 19.12
N GLY A 229 -3.02 12.78 19.37
CA GLY A 229 -2.10 13.67 18.64
C GLY A 229 -1.68 13.21 17.24
N ILE A 230 -1.79 11.91 16.92
CA ILE A 230 -1.47 11.39 15.57
C ILE A 230 -2.65 11.65 14.62
N LEU A 231 -3.87 11.52 15.13
CA LEU A 231 -5.09 11.79 14.38
C LEU A 231 -5.20 13.26 14.00
N SER A 232 -4.93 14.21 14.90
CA SER A 232 -4.95 15.64 14.55
C SER A 232 -3.98 15.98 13.41
N ASN A 233 -2.78 15.38 13.39
CA ASN A 233 -1.80 15.63 12.32
C ASN A 233 -2.14 14.91 10.99
N LEU A 234 -2.81 13.75 11.03
CA LEU A 234 -3.26 13.02 9.83
C LEU A 234 -4.57 13.57 9.25
N TYR A 235 -5.45 14.17 10.07
CA TYR A 235 -6.69 14.79 9.62
C TYR A 235 -6.48 16.22 9.08
N GLU A 236 -5.40 16.90 9.47
CA GLU A 236 -5.09 18.27 9.02
C GLU A 236 -4.11 18.35 7.83
N SER A 237 -3.41 17.25 7.50
CA SER A 237 -2.46 17.23 6.36
C SER A 237 -3.13 16.81 5.05
N ASP A 238 -3.87 17.74 4.44
CA ASP A 238 -4.17 17.74 2.99
C ASP A 238 -2.91 17.94 2.12
N THR A 239 -1.72 18.01 2.74
CA THR A 239 -0.45 18.40 2.13
C THR A 239 0.46 17.21 1.86
N TRP A 240 0.04 16.28 1.01
CA TRP A 240 0.98 15.36 0.36
C TRP A 240 0.49 15.10 -1.07
N LEU A 241 0.75 16.10 -1.92
CA LEU A 241 0.70 16.00 -3.39
C LEU A 241 1.57 14.83 -3.88
#